data_AF-A0A1Q3DAN5-F1
#
_entry.id   AF-A0A1Q3DAN5-F1
#
_cell.length_a   1.000
_cell.length_b   1.000
_cell.length_c   1.000
_cell.angle_alpha   90.00
_cell.angle_beta   90.00
_cell.angle_gamma   90.00
#
_symmetry.space_group_name_H-M   'P 1'
#
loop_
_entity.id
_entity.type
_entity.pdbx_description
1 polymer ?
#
loop_
_entity_poly.entity_id
_entity_poly.type
_entity_poly.pdbx_seq_one_letter_code
_entity_poly.pdbx_strand_id
1 'polypeptide(L)'
;MGWFDYICSSHVIYPRLVKLFYANLESSTTCIANSFVLGTPISITPDVIAETLGIPNEGITHFNDIEKTEALGICLEQPNVNPLMNVTSSHLPIASRIILPLVTNTFLPREGSHTLPSERDLKFVACVKNGTLINLPYLIVNHMLSRPNHTPYPMLLSRIIMVVLASLNIDIPDDKQCVKPSHKQLVNKAGLRLCNIIFEDGEWVKLQGRGREQMREQANVRVGDDDDDDEDDTQQFEMCPSVGPSSSSSRPTLESLQARMDLAQADIEYLKGQMNQFSEGQANIIQGQADILRGQASLLKMFQNAFPQHPPPS
;
A
#
# COMPACT_ATOMS: atom_id res chain seq x y z
N MET A 1 -6.52 -1.05 14.05
CA MET A 1 -5.57 -0.21 13.27
C MET A 1 -6.38 0.61 12.28
N GLY A 2 -6.40 1.95 12.37
CA GLY A 2 -7.29 2.81 11.56
C GLY A 2 -7.08 2.69 10.04
N TRP A 3 -5.89 2.30 9.59
CA TRP A 3 -5.63 2.04 8.17
C TRP A 3 -6.38 0.83 7.61
N PHE A 4 -6.69 -0.18 8.41
CA PHE A 4 -7.40 -1.38 7.95
C PHE A 4 -8.81 -1.04 7.45
N ASP A 5 -9.52 -0.23 8.23
CA ASP A 5 -10.84 0.24 7.84
C ASP A 5 -10.77 1.07 6.55
N TYR A 6 -9.72 1.87 6.38
CA TYR A 6 -9.51 2.64 5.15
C TYR A 6 -9.27 1.74 3.92
N ILE A 7 -8.42 0.71 4.01
CA ILE A 7 -8.07 -0.15 2.87
C ILE A 7 -9.14 -1.19 2.49
N CYS A 8 -10.01 -1.53 3.45
CA CYS A 8 -11.09 -2.50 3.26
C CYS A 8 -12.43 -1.83 2.93
N SER A 9 -12.60 -0.55 3.26
CA SER A 9 -13.85 0.17 3.00
C SER A 9 -13.88 0.77 1.60
N SER A 10 -14.96 0.51 0.87
CA SER A 10 -15.20 1.07 -0.46
C SER A 10 -15.70 2.52 -0.38
N HIS A 11 -14.85 3.44 0.10
CA HIS A 11 -15.18 4.86 0.13
C HIS A 11 -15.36 5.40 -1.29
N VAL A 12 -16.36 6.26 -1.45
CA VAL A 12 -16.69 6.87 -2.74
C VAL A 12 -15.54 7.75 -3.21
N ILE A 13 -15.17 7.59 -4.49
CA ILE A 13 -14.17 8.44 -5.15
C ILE A 13 -14.92 9.50 -5.96
N TYR A 14 -14.43 10.74 -5.89
CA TYR A 14 -14.86 11.88 -6.71
C TYR A 14 -13.73 12.25 -7.69
N PRO A 15 -13.64 11.60 -8.86
CA PRO A 15 -12.51 11.75 -9.78
C PRO A 15 -12.29 13.20 -10.21
N ARG A 16 -13.35 13.98 -10.36
CA ARG A 16 -13.24 15.40 -10.73
C ARG A 16 -12.57 16.24 -9.66
N LEU A 17 -12.89 16.02 -8.39
CA LEU A 17 -12.23 16.72 -7.27
C LEU A 17 -10.76 16.33 -7.18
N VAL A 18 -10.44 15.05 -7.36
CA VAL A 18 -9.05 14.55 -7.41
C VAL A 18 -8.28 15.20 -8.57
N LYS A 19 -8.88 15.24 -9.77
CA LYS A 19 -8.26 15.89 -10.94
C LYS A 19 -8.04 17.39 -10.71
N LEU A 20 -9.00 18.11 -10.13
CA LEU A 20 -8.84 19.53 -9.78
C LEU A 20 -7.72 19.73 -8.75
N PHE A 21 -7.64 18.86 -7.74
CA PHE A 21 -6.58 18.90 -6.74
C PHE A 21 -5.20 18.77 -7.39
N TYR A 22 -5.00 17.78 -8.27
CA TYR A 22 -3.70 17.59 -8.92
C TYR A 22 -3.38 18.64 -9.98
N ALA A 23 -4.38 19.12 -10.72
CA ALA A 23 -4.20 20.19 -11.71
C ALA A 23 -3.76 21.52 -11.08
N ASN A 24 -4.14 21.76 -9.82
CA ASN A 24 -3.81 22.97 -9.07
C ASN A 24 -2.78 22.72 -7.95
N LEU A 25 -2.11 21.56 -7.93
CA LEU A 25 -1.13 21.23 -6.90
C LEU A 25 0.09 22.14 -7.03
N GLU A 26 0.39 22.88 -5.97
CA GLU A 26 1.53 23.78 -5.91
C GLU A 26 2.84 23.00 -5.76
N SER A 27 3.92 23.52 -6.37
CA SER A 27 5.26 23.03 -6.06
C SER A 27 5.63 23.41 -4.63
N SER A 28 6.20 22.46 -3.89
CA SER A 28 6.54 22.65 -2.48
C SER A 28 7.93 22.11 -2.20
N THR A 29 8.71 22.86 -1.42
CA THR A 29 9.98 22.42 -0.85
C THR A 29 9.81 21.81 0.55
N THR A 30 8.57 21.82 1.06
CA THR A 30 8.18 21.29 2.37
C THR A 30 7.21 20.12 2.19
N CYS A 31 7.06 19.27 3.20
CA CYS A 31 6.12 18.15 3.16
C CYS A 31 4.68 18.63 3.44
N ILE A 32 4.19 19.51 2.58
CA ILE A 32 2.84 20.09 2.62
C ILE A 32 2.34 20.17 1.18
N ALA A 33 1.21 19.53 0.89
CA ALA A 33 0.55 19.58 -0.42
C ALA A 33 -0.56 20.63 -0.41
N ASN A 34 -0.26 21.80 -0.98
CA ASN A 34 -1.22 22.89 -1.16
C ASN A 34 -1.84 22.83 -2.55
N SER A 35 -3.14 23.02 -2.63
CA SER A 35 -3.90 23.02 -3.87
C SER A 35 -5.16 23.87 -3.73
N PHE A 36 -5.93 23.98 -4.81
CA PHE A 36 -7.18 24.72 -4.86
C PHE A 36 -8.26 23.90 -5.56
N VAL A 37 -9.38 23.67 -4.88
CA VAL A 37 -10.50 22.86 -5.39
C VAL A 37 -11.81 23.62 -5.20
N LEU A 38 -12.54 23.86 -6.29
CA LEU A 38 -13.84 24.55 -6.26
C LEU A 38 -13.85 25.88 -5.48
N GLY A 39 -12.85 26.74 -5.68
CA GLY A 39 -12.80 28.01 -4.95
C GLY A 39 -12.21 27.90 -3.52
N THR A 40 -11.81 26.70 -3.09
CA THR A 40 -11.39 26.43 -1.72
C THR A 40 -9.91 26.03 -1.67
N PRO A 41 -9.08 26.69 -0.84
CA PRO A 41 -7.72 26.23 -0.60
C PRO A 41 -7.73 24.92 0.18
N ILE A 42 -7.02 23.92 -0.33
CA ILE A 42 -6.83 22.62 0.30
C ILE A 42 -5.37 22.51 0.70
N SER A 43 -5.10 22.27 1.99
CA SER A 43 -3.75 22.01 2.50
C SER A 43 -3.73 20.63 3.17
N ILE A 44 -2.89 19.74 2.64
CA ILE A 44 -2.73 18.38 3.14
C ILE A 44 -1.35 18.25 3.77
N THR A 45 -1.34 18.14 5.10
CA THR A 45 -0.15 17.86 5.91
C THR A 45 -0.13 16.38 6.34
N PRO A 46 1.02 15.86 6.81
CA PRO A 46 1.06 14.55 7.44
C PRO A 46 0.06 14.41 8.60
N ASP A 47 -0.20 15.47 9.37
CA ASP A 47 -1.20 15.42 10.46
C ASP A 47 -2.63 15.23 9.93
N VAL A 48 -3.00 15.90 8.83
CA VAL A 48 -4.31 15.69 8.18
C VAL A 48 -4.47 14.24 7.71
N ILE A 49 -3.41 13.64 7.16
CA ILE A 49 -3.42 12.22 6.76
C ILE A 49 -3.55 11.31 7.98
N ALA A 50 -2.78 11.59 9.05
CA ALA A 50 -2.79 10.83 10.29
C ALA A 50 -4.18 10.83 10.95
N GLU A 51 -4.81 11.99 11.04
CA GLU A 51 -6.17 12.16 11.56
C GLU A 51 -7.20 11.43 10.67
N THR A 52 -7.10 11.59 9.36
CA THR A 52 -8.02 10.94 8.41
C THR A 52 -7.93 9.40 8.49
N LEU A 53 -6.72 8.86 8.62
CA LEU A 53 -6.49 7.42 8.64
C LEU A 53 -6.49 6.80 10.05
N GLY A 54 -6.50 7.61 11.11
CA GLY A 54 -6.40 7.11 12.50
C GLY A 54 -5.10 6.35 12.75
N ILE A 55 -3.96 6.88 12.27
CA ILE A 55 -2.62 6.29 12.41
C ILE A 55 -1.63 7.31 12.99
N PRO A 56 -0.53 6.88 13.64
CA PRO A 56 0.47 7.80 14.15
C PRO A 56 1.24 8.50 13.02
N ASN A 57 1.61 9.76 13.25
CA ASN A 57 2.53 10.54 12.42
C ASN A 57 3.97 10.40 12.96
N GLU A 58 4.45 9.16 13.06
CA GLU A 58 5.73 8.83 13.70
C GLU A 58 6.49 7.76 12.90
N GLY A 59 7.79 7.62 13.16
CA GLY A 59 8.67 6.65 12.51
C GLY A 59 9.56 7.24 11.42
N ILE A 60 10.22 6.36 10.67
CA ILE A 60 11.17 6.77 9.62
C ILE A 60 10.45 7.41 8.43
N THR A 61 11.06 8.44 7.86
CA THR A 61 10.52 9.24 6.74
C THR A 61 11.23 8.97 5.41
N HIS A 62 12.34 8.24 5.43
CA HIS A 62 13.09 7.79 4.28
C HIS A 62 13.74 6.43 4.54
N PHE A 63 14.16 5.76 3.48
CA PHE A 63 14.78 4.42 3.55
C PHE A 63 16.29 4.44 3.24
N ASN A 64 16.94 5.60 3.33
CA ASN A 64 18.34 5.74 2.94
C ASN A 64 19.30 4.96 3.85
N ASP A 65 18.95 4.81 5.13
CA ASP A 65 19.77 4.11 6.13
C ASP A 65 19.69 2.58 6.02
N ILE A 66 18.81 2.07 5.16
CA ILE A 66 18.63 0.64 4.94
C ILE A 66 19.37 0.27 3.67
N GLU A 67 20.33 -0.64 3.77
CA GLU A 67 21.04 -1.12 2.60
C GLU A 67 20.13 -2.00 1.73
N LYS A 68 20.34 -1.97 0.41
CA LYS A 68 19.59 -2.81 -0.52
C LYS A 68 19.77 -4.31 -0.22
N THR A 69 21.00 -4.71 0.10
CA THR A 69 21.38 -6.07 0.52
C THR A 69 20.63 -6.52 1.76
N GLU A 70 20.59 -5.67 2.78
CA GLU A 70 19.87 -5.92 4.03
C GLU A 70 18.36 -6.11 3.77
N ALA A 71 17.75 -5.18 3.02
CA ALA A 71 16.34 -5.26 2.67
C ALA A 71 16.01 -6.53 1.87
N LEU A 72 16.87 -6.92 0.93
CA LEU A 72 16.74 -8.17 0.19
C LEU A 72 16.82 -9.39 1.10
N GLY A 73 17.76 -9.41 2.05
CA GLY A 73 17.93 -10.53 2.98
C GLY A 73 16.71 -10.72 3.88
N ILE A 74 16.16 -9.61 4.40
CA ILE A 74 14.92 -9.61 5.18
C ILE A 74 13.72 -10.05 4.33
N CYS A 75 13.58 -9.50 3.12
CA CYS A 75 12.47 -9.83 2.22
C CYS A 75 12.48 -11.31 1.82
N LEU A 76 13.66 -11.89 1.56
CA LEU A 76 13.83 -13.28 1.12
C LEU A 76 13.95 -14.28 2.28
N GLU A 77 14.14 -13.82 3.52
CA GLU A 77 14.46 -14.64 4.69
C GLU A 77 15.76 -15.44 4.50
N GLN A 78 16.76 -14.78 3.89
CA GLN A 78 18.06 -15.37 3.59
C GLN A 78 19.20 -14.42 3.98
N PRO A 79 20.25 -14.92 4.66
CA PRO A 79 21.34 -14.07 5.15
C PRO A 79 22.30 -13.61 4.04
N ASN A 80 22.49 -14.41 2.99
CA ASN A 80 23.49 -14.16 1.93
C ASN A 80 22.80 -14.00 0.57
N VAL A 81 22.34 -12.79 0.28
CA VAL A 81 21.65 -12.45 -0.96
C VAL A 81 22.58 -11.69 -1.91
N ASN A 82 22.52 -12.01 -3.20
CA ASN A 82 23.26 -11.26 -4.21
C ASN A 82 22.56 -9.90 -4.46
N PRO A 83 23.21 -8.74 -4.20
CA PRO A 83 22.60 -7.42 -4.41
C PRO A 83 22.22 -7.13 -5.86
N LEU A 84 22.82 -7.84 -6.82
CA LEU A 84 22.57 -7.71 -8.26
C LEU A 84 21.40 -8.57 -8.75
N MET A 85 20.82 -9.42 -7.89
CA MET A 85 19.69 -10.26 -8.27
C MET A 85 18.42 -9.41 -8.43
N ASN A 86 17.72 -9.62 -9.55
CA ASN A 86 16.36 -9.12 -9.73
C ASN A 86 15.38 -10.06 -9.01
N VAL A 87 14.76 -9.55 -7.94
CA VAL A 87 13.73 -10.27 -7.19
C VAL A 87 12.38 -9.97 -7.81
N THR A 88 11.65 -11.00 -8.24
CA THR A 88 10.23 -10.89 -8.58
C THR A 88 9.37 -11.36 -7.40
N SER A 89 8.06 -11.05 -7.44
CA SER A 89 7.09 -11.53 -6.44
C SER A 89 7.13 -13.05 -6.22
N SER A 90 7.46 -13.85 -7.25
CA SER A 90 7.54 -15.33 -7.14
C SER A 90 8.69 -15.84 -6.26
N HIS A 91 9.74 -15.05 -6.09
CA HIS A 91 10.87 -15.38 -5.21
C HIS A 91 10.54 -15.13 -3.74
N LEU A 92 9.62 -14.20 -3.46
CA LEU A 92 9.29 -13.80 -2.10
C LEU A 92 8.58 -14.93 -1.32
N PRO A 93 8.92 -15.12 -0.03
CA PRO A 93 8.10 -15.85 0.94
C PRO A 93 6.68 -15.26 1.06
N ILE A 94 5.75 -16.03 1.63
CA ILE A 94 4.31 -15.67 1.66
C ILE A 94 4.09 -14.31 2.33
N ALA A 95 4.70 -14.06 3.49
CA ALA A 95 4.56 -12.78 4.20
C ALA A 95 5.00 -11.58 3.35
N SER A 96 6.23 -11.62 2.82
CA SER A 96 6.76 -10.56 1.94
C SER A 96 5.91 -10.37 0.68
N ARG A 97 5.37 -11.46 0.13
CA ARG A 97 4.49 -11.45 -1.05
C ARG A 97 3.12 -10.83 -0.78
N ILE A 98 2.58 -10.97 0.43
CA ILE A 98 1.33 -10.32 0.84
C ILE A 98 1.56 -8.82 1.09
N ILE A 99 2.69 -8.45 1.69
CA ILE A 99 3.01 -7.05 2.02
C ILE A 99 3.29 -6.22 0.77
N LEU A 100 4.05 -6.75 -0.20
CA LEU A 100 4.47 -6.02 -1.38
C LEU A 100 3.32 -5.34 -2.17
N PRO A 101 2.18 -6.01 -2.44
CA PRO A 101 1.00 -5.40 -3.05
C PRO A 101 0.41 -4.25 -2.21
N LEU A 102 0.41 -4.36 -0.88
CA LEU A 102 -0.03 -3.26 0.00
C LEU A 102 0.85 -2.03 -0.20
N VAL A 103 2.16 -2.24 -0.28
CA VAL A 103 3.13 -1.17 -0.55
C VAL A 103 2.85 -0.54 -1.91
N THR A 104 2.83 -1.35 -2.97
CA THR A 104 2.84 -0.88 -4.35
C THR A 104 1.49 -0.43 -4.91
N ASN A 105 0.38 -0.81 -4.29
CA ASN A 105 -0.97 -0.42 -4.74
C ASN A 105 -1.68 0.55 -3.79
N THR A 106 -1.29 0.56 -2.50
CA THR A 106 -2.02 1.31 -1.47
C THR A 106 -1.15 2.40 -0.84
N PHE A 107 0.00 2.03 -0.28
CA PHE A 107 0.81 2.95 0.52
C PHE A 107 1.66 3.88 -0.34
N LEU A 108 2.23 3.38 -1.42
CA LEU A 108 3.00 4.11 -2.43
C LEU A 108 2.58 3.62 -3.82
N PRO A 109 1.35 3.96 -4.29
CA PRO A 109 0.80 3.47 -5.54
C PRO A 109 1.72 3.79 -6.72
N ARG A 110 2.19 2.74 -7.41
CA ARG A 110 3.01 2.87 -8.61
C ARG A 110 2.14 2.82 -9.86
N GLU A 111 2.61 3.51 -10.90
CA GLU A 111 2.13 3.31 -12.27
C GLU A 111 3.07 2.37 -13.02
N GLY A 112 2.53 1.71 -14.05
CA GLY A 112 3.27 0.77 -14.91
C GLY A 112 3.38 -0.64 -14.35
N SER A 113 4.44 -1.34 -14.73
CA SER A 113 4.59 -2.76 -14.40
C SER A 113 4.84 -3.02 -12.92
N HIS A 114 4.08 -3.96 -12.37
CA HIS A 114 4.26 -4.53 -11.02
C HIS A 114 5.10 -5.83 -11.03
N THR A 115 5.72 -6.19 -12.16
CA THR A 115 6.50 -7.44 -12.27
C THR A 115 7.74 -7.43 -11.37
N LEU A 116 8.39 -6.27 -11.23
CA LEU A 116 9.60 -6.09 -10.44
C LEU A 116 9.39 -5.01 -9.33
N PRO A 117 9.50 -5.40 -8.04
CA PRO A 117 9.56 -4.44 -6.94
C PRO A 117 10.81 -3.56 -7.09
N SER A 118 10.64 -2.26 -6.85
CA SER A 118 11.74 -1.32 -6.78
C SER A 118 12.53 -1.51 -5.50
N GLU A 119 13.75 -0.95 -5.44
CA GLU A 119 14.52 -0.93 -4.19
C GLU A 119 13.73 -0.29 -3.04
N ARG A 120 12.98 0.79 -3.31
CA ARG A 120 12.12 1.44 -2.32
C ARG A 120 11.03 0.48 -1.81
N ASP A 121 10.41 -0.30 -2.70
CA ASP A 121 9.36 -1.24 -2.31
C ASP A 121 9.92 -2.34 -1.41
N LEU A 122 11.11 -2.87 -1.74
CA LEU A 122 11.79 -3.89 -0.94
C LEU A 122 12.20 -3.35 0.44
N LYS A 123 12.73 -2.13 0.51
CA LYS A 123 13.06 -1.49 1.79
C LYS A 123 11.83 -1.27 2.65
N PHE A 124 10.71 -0.86 2.05
CA PHE A 124 9.44 -0.73 2.77
C PHE A 124 9.00 -2.09 3.33
N VAL A 125 8.99 -3.15 2.50
CA VAL A 125 8.63 -4.51 2.94
C VAL A 125 9.55 -4.97 4.08
N ALA A 126 10.85 -4.70 3.99
CA ALA A 126 11.82 -5.04 5.03
C ALA A 126 11.53 -4.33 6.36
N CYS A 127 11.21 -3.04 6.33
CA CYS A 127 10.79 -2.28 7.53
C CYS A 127 9.57 -2.92 8.20
N VAL A 128 8.53 -3.25 7.42
CA VAL A 128 7.31 -3.87 7.95
C VAL A 128 7.63 -5.22 8.60
N LYS A 129 8.51 -6.02 7.98
CA LYS A 129 8.91 -7.32 8.54
C LYS A 129 9.73 -7.21 9.82
N ASN A 130 10.58 -6.19 9.93
CA ASN A 130 11.40 -5.96 11.12
C ASN A 130 10.67 -5.18 12.23
N GLY A 131 9.43 -4.75 12.01
CA GLY A 131 8.70 -3.91 12.97
C GLY A 131 9.24 -2.49 13.07
N THR A 132 9.99 -2.01 12.08
CA THR A 132 10.41 -0.61 12.01
C THR A 132 9.18 0.25 11.75
N LEU A 133 8.93 1.23 12.64
CA LEU A 133 7.84 2.19 12.46
C LEU A 133 8.12 3.09 11.25
N ILE A 134 7.17 3.15 10.33
CA ILE A 134 7.24 3.96 9.11
C ILE A 134 6.23 5.11 9.25
N ASN A 135 6.68 6.34 9.00
CA ASN A 135 5.81 7.51 8.95
C ASN A 135 5.05 7.53 7.62
N LEU A 136 4.01 6.70 7.53
CA LEU A 136 3.15 6.60 6.35
C LEU A 136 2.49 7.94 5.98
N PRO A 137 1.96 8.75 6.92
CA PRO A 137 1.44 10.07 6.58
C PRO A 137 2.43 10.96 5.83
N TYR A 138 3.67 11.02 6.30
CA TYR A 138 4.75 11.78 5.65
C TYR A 138 5.08 11.24 4.26
N LEU A 139 5.18 9.91 4.12
CA LEU A 139 5.46 9.27 2.84
C LEU A 139 4.34 9.50 1.81
N ILE A 140 3.07 9.48 2.23
CA ILE A 140 1.92 9.75 1.36
C ILE A 140 1.99 11.17 0.79
N VAL A 141 2.21 12.18 1.63
CA VAL A 141 2.28 13.59 1.20
C VAL A 141 3.46 13.80 0.24
N ASN A 142 4.65 13.28 0.58
CA ASN A 142 5.80 13.34 -0.32
C ASN A 142 5.55 12.61 -1.65
N HIS A 143 4.80 11.51 -1.63
CA HIS A 143 4.43 10.81 -2.86
C HIS A 143 3.49 11.63 -3.73
N MET A 144 2.52 12.34 -3.14
CA MET A 144 1.64 13.26 -3.88
C MET A 144 2.46 14.36 -4.57
N LEU A 145 3.40 14.98 -3.85
CA LEU A 145 4.24 16.07 -4.34
C LEU A 145 5.25 15.62 -5.42
N SER A 146 5.78 14.40 -5.31
CA SER A 146 6.76 13.88 -6.29
C SER A 146 6.14 13.33 -7.58
N ARG A 147 4.81 13.12 -7.62
CA ARG A 147 4.11 12.56 -8.77
C ARG A 147 2.83 13.34 -9.11
N PRO A 148 2.93 14.64 -9.46
CA PRO A 148 1.75 15.47 -9.76
C PRO A 148 0.93 14.96 -10.95
N ASN A 149 1.56 14.25 -11.89
CA ASN A 149 0.92 13.78 -13.13
C ASN A 149 0.15 12.45 -13.00
N HIS A 150 0.24 11.76 -11.86
CA HIS A 150 -0.18 10.36 -11.72
C HIS A 150 -1.41 10.15 -10.82
N THR A 151 -2.04 11.23 -10.39
CA THR A 151 -3.24 11.26 -9.53
C THR A 151 -3.33 10.17 -8.44
N PRO A 152 -2.28 9.92 -7.63
CA PRO A 152 -2.33 8.86 -6.63
C PRO A 152 -3.37 9.14 -5.53
N TYR A 153 -3.71 8.12 -4.76
CA TYR A 153 -4.62 8.22 -3.60
C TYR A 153 -6.00 8.87 -3.86
N PRO A 154 -6.71 8.51 -4.94
CA PRO A 154 -7.98 9.16 -5.28
C PRO A 154 -9.04 9.02 -4.19
N MET A 155 -9.04 7.90 -3.47
CA MET A 155 -9.96 7.65 -2.35
C MET A 155 -9.66 8.53 -1.13
N LEU A 156 -8.38 8.65 -0.76
CA LEU A 156 -7.95 9.49 0.37
C LEU A 156 -8.29 10.96 0.10
N LEU A 157 -7.94 11.45 -1.09
CA LEU A 157 -8.17 12.83 -1.48
C LEU A 157 -9.66 13.14 -1.54
N SER A 158 -10.46 12.24 -2.09
CA SER A 158 -11.92 12.37 -2.09
C SER A 158 -12.47 12.55 -0.68
N ARG A 159 -12.00 11.76 0.28
CA ARG A 159 -12.42 11.85 1.68
C ARG A 159 -11.99 13.17 2.33
N ILE A 160 -10.73 13.58 2.16
CA ILE A 160 -10.20 14.83 2.75
C ILE A 160 -10.92 16.05 2.17
N ILE A 161 -11.00 16.14 0.84
CA ILE A 161 -11.67 17.27 0.16
C ILE A 161 -13.13 17.33 0.59
N MET A 162 -13.82 16.19 0.71
CA MET A 162 -15.21 16.15 1.17
C MET A 162 -15.39 16.69 2.58
N VAL A 163 -14.51 16.31 3.51
CA VAL A 163 -14.55 16.84 4.89
C VAL A 163 -14.33 18.35 4.91
N VAL A 164 -13.39 18.86 4.11
CA VAL A 164 -13.09 20.30 4.02
C VAL A 164 -14.25 21.08 3.38
N LEU A 165 -14.83 20.60 2.28
CA LEU A 165 -15.96 21.28 1.64
C LEU A 165 -17.21 21.27 2.54
N ALA A 166 -17.47 20.15 3.23
CA ALA A 166 -18.59 20.02 4.16
C ALA A 166 -18.44 20.97 5.37
N SER A 167 -17.23 21.14 5.92
CA SER A 167 -17.01 22.06 7.05
C SER A 167 -17.22 23.53 6.68
N LEU A 168 -17.16 23.85 5.39
CA LEU A 168 -17.38 25.19 4.84
C LEU A 168 -18.79 25.38 4.24
N ASN A 169 -19.67 24.36 4.32
CA ASN A 169 -21.00 24.34 3.69
C ASN A 169 -20.96 24.65 2.17
N ILE A 170 -19.97 24.11 1.47
CA ILE A 170 -19.85 24.26 0.01
C ILE A 170 -20.52 23.07 -0.66
N ASP A 171 -21.57 23.35 -1.42
CA ASP A 171 -22.25 22.33 -2.21
C ASP A 171 -21.36 21.84 -3.36
N ILE A 172 -21.34 20.52 -3.54
CA ILE A 172 -20.70 19.90 -4.70
C ILE A 172 -21.70 19.97 -5.86
N PRO A 173 -21.33 20.53 -7.02
CA PRO A 173 -22.20 20.54 -8.18
C PRO A 173 -22.60 19.11 -8.56
N ASP A 174 -23.86 18.94 -8.96
CA ASP A 174 -24.52 17.65 -9.24
C ASP A 174 -24.04 17.07 -10.58
N ASP A 175 -22.73 16.88 -10.70
CA ASP A 175 -22.05 16.39 -11.88
C ASP A 175 -21.80 14.90 -11.71
N LYS A 176 -22.57 14.07 -12.43
CA LYS A 176 -22.48 12.61 -12.42
C LYS A 176 -21.03 12.11 -12.53
N GLN A 177 -20.54 11.43 -11.49
CA GLN A 177 -19.63 10.26 -11.51
C GLN A 177 -18.86 10.17 -10.17
N CYS A 178 -19.57 9.87 -9.11
CA CYS A 178 -18.91 9.25 -7.97
C CYS A 178 -18.68 7.76 -8.33
N VAL A 179 -17.46 7.27 -8.18
CA VAL A 179 -17.09 5.90 -8.57
C VAL A 179 -16.71 5.09 -7.35
N LYS A 180 -17.03 3.79 -7.37
CA LYS A 180 -16.49 2.86 -6.36
C LYS A 180 -15.01 2.60 -6.67
N PRO A 181 -14.18 2.41 -5.63
CA PRO A 181 -12.79 2.05 -5.82
C PRO A 181 -12.69 0.71 -6.57
N SER A 182 -11.72 0.63 -7.47
CA SER A 182 -11.48 -0.60 -8.23
C SER A 182 -10.92 -1.70 -7.33
N HIS A 183 -11.01 -2.95 -7.77
CA HIS A 183 -10.40 -4.07 -7.04
C HIS A 183 -8.89 -3.96 -6.87
N LYS A 184 -8.20 -3.14 -7.68
CA LYS A 184 -6.75 -2.87 -7.55
C LYS A 184 -6.42 -1.91 -6.40
N GLN A 185 -7.38 -1.06 -6.02
CA GLN A 185 -7.23 -0.06 -4.94
C GLN A 185 -7.69 -0.58 -3.58
N LEU A 186 -8.35 -1.74 -3.55
CA LEU A 186 -8.85 -2.39 -2.35
C LEU A 186 -8.03 -3.65 -2.06
N VAL A 187 -7.81 -3.91 -0.77
CA VAL A 187 -7.25 -5.19 -0.33
C VAL A 187 -8.41 -6.18 -0.21
N ASN A 188 -8.68 -6.90 -1.31
CA ASN A 188 -9.73 -7.91 -1.39
C ASN A 188 -9.24 -9.20 -2.08
N LYS A 189 -10.06 -10.25 -2.11
CA LYS A 189 -9.73 -11.55 -2.72
C LYS A 189 -9.26 -11.46 -4.17
N ALA A 190 -9.79 -10.51 -4.95
CA ALA A 190 -9.35 -10.28 -6.34
C ALA A 190 -7.96 -9.61 -6.38
N GLY A 191 -7.68 -8.68 -5.46
CA GLY A 191 -6.36 -8.09 -5.24
C GLY A 191 -5.31 -9.15 -4.83
N LEU A 192 -5.66 -10.08 -3.95
CA LEU A 192 -4.77 -11.17 -3.54
C LEU A 192 -4.54 -12.22 -4.64
N ARG A 193 -5.55 -12.49 -5.49
CA ARG A 193 -5.40 -13.36 -6.67
C ARG A 193 -4.42 -12.81 -7.71
N LEU A 194 -4.34 -11.48 -7.88
CA LEU A 194 -3.32 -10.82 -8.70
C LEU A 194 -1.89 -11.07 -8.17
N CYS A 195 -1.75 -11.57 -6.95
CA CYS A 195 -0.47 -11.83 -6.29
C CYS A 195 -0.03 -13.30 -6.40
N ASN A 196 -0.69 -14.11 -7.22
CA ASN A 196 -0.48 -15.57 -7.30
C ASN A 196 -0.53 -16.23 -5.91
N ILE A 197 -1.46 -15.76 -5.07
CA ILE A 197 -1.77 -16.32 -3.77
C ILE A 197 -3.24 -16.74 -3.80
N ILE A 198 -3.51 -17.99 -3.46
CA ILE A 198 -4.85 -18.55 -3.34
C ILE A 198 -5.05 -19.12 -1.95
N PHE A 199 -6.29 -19.13 -1.49
CA PHE A 199 -6.67 -19.77 -0.24
C PHE A 199 -7.17 -21.17 -0.58
N GLU A 200 -6.40 -22.19 -0.23
CA GLU A 200 -6.72 -23.61 -0.42
C GLU A 200 -6.58 -24.32 0.94
N ASP A 201 -7.56 -25.17 1.27
CA ASP A 201 -7.55 -26.00 2.49
C ASP A 201 -7.32 -25.26 3.83
N GLY A 202 -7.77 -24.01 3.92
CA GLY A 202 -7.62 -23.20 5.14
C GLY A 202 -6.28 -22.47 5.26
N GLU A 203 -5.40 -22.59 4.27
CA GLU A 203 -4.09 -21.94 4.23
C GLU A 203 -3.91 -21.08 2.97
N TRP A 204 -3.10 -20.02 3.10
CA TRP A 204 -2.71 -19.20 1.95
C TRP A 204 -1.52 -19.83 1.25
N VAL A 205 -1.77 -20.42 0.08
CA VAL A 205 -0.74 -21.11 -0.71
C VAL A 205 -0.35 -20.30 -1.95
N LYS A 206 0.90 -20.51 -2.40
CA LYS A 206 1.35 -19.95 -3.68
C LYS A 206 0.58 -20.66 -4.79
N LEU A 207 -0.06 -19.90 -5.67
CA LEU A 207 -0.63 -20.43 -6.91
C LEU A 207 0.51 -21.02 -7.73
N GLN A 208 0.67 -22.35 -7.71
CA GLN A 208 1.60 -23.02 -8.61
C GLN A 208 1.06 -22.87 -10.03
N GLY A 209 1.92 -22.36 -10.92
CA GLY A 209 1.55 -22.05 -12.29
C GLY A 209 0.91 -23.25 -12.98
N ARG A 210 -0.32 -23.06 -13.44
CA ARG A 210 -0.98 -24.01 -14.34
C ARG A 210 -0.25 -23.94 -15.69
N GLY A 211 0.73 -24.82 -15.86
CA GLY A 211 1.28 -25.26 -17.15
C GLY A 211 2.09 -24.25 -17.97
N ARG A 212 3.41 -24.20 -17.73
CA ARG A 212 4.32 -24.49 -18.85
C ARG A 212 5.00 -25.81 -18.52
N GLU A 213 4.48 -26.83 -19.17
CA GLU A 213 5.06 -28.15 -19.30
C GLU A 213 6.57 -28.00 -19.59
N GLN A 214 7.38 -28.88 -18.98
CA GLN A 214 8.79 -28.99 -19.30
C GLN A 214 8.96 -29.18 -20.81
N MET A 215 9.32 -28.13 -21.54
CA MET A 215 9.70 -28.23 -22.93
C MET A 215 11.14 -27.76 -23.08
N ARG A 216 12.02 -28.77 -22.93
CA ARG A 216 13.35 -28.96 -23.51
C ARG A 216 14.15 -27.71 -23.91
N GLU A 217 15.30 -27.62 -23.27
CA GLU A 217 16.58 -27.16 -23.80
C GLU A 217 16.68 -27.27 -25.34
N GLN A 218 16.60 -26.15 -26.07
CA GLN A 218 17.12 -26.03 -27.44
C GLN A 218 17.74 -24.64 -27.71
N ALA A 219 18.83 -24.73 -28.47
CA ALA A 219 19.88 -23.76 -28.77
C ALA A 219 19.48 -22.48 -29.51
N ASN A 220 20.36 -21.48 -29.37
CA ASN A 220 20.55 -20.27 -30.20
C ASN A 220 19.98 -20.33 -31.63
N VAL A 221 19.11 -19.37 -31.97
CA VAL A 221 19.12 -18.67 -33.27
C VAL A 221 18.78 -17.19 -33.06
N ARG A 222 19.42 -16.36 -33.88
CA ARG A 222 19.56 -14.91 -33.91
C ARG A 222 18.37 -14.19 -34.60
N VAL A 223 18.19 -12.92 -34.24
CA VAL A 223 17.63 -11.76 -34.97
C VAL A 223 16.14 -11.79 -35.39
N GLY A 224 15.41 -10.79 -34.88
CA GLY A 224 14.20 -10.23 -35.46
C GLY A 224 13.75 -9.05 -34.60
N ASP A 225 13.79 -7.84 -35.16
CA ASP A 225 13.10 -6.67 -34.63
C ASP A 225 11.61 -7.02 -34.44
N ASP A 226 11.06 -6.68 -33.27
CA ASP A 226 9.63 -6.43 -33.13
C ASP A 226 9.51 -5.10 -32.37
N ASP A 227 9.09 -4.09 -33.13
CA ASP A 227 8.54 -2.83 -32.62
C ASP A 227 7.30 -3.16 -31.78
N ASP A 228 7.39 -3.04 -30.46
CA ASP A 228 6.20 -2.98 -29.60
C ASP A 228 5.80 -1.50 -29.47
N ASP A 229 4.93 -1.08 -30.39
CA ASP A 229 4.03 0.07 -30.24
C ASP A 229 3.13 -0.19 -29.02
N ASP A 230 3.54 0.29 -27.84
CA ASP A 230 2.64 0.45 -26.70
C ASP A 230 1.71 1.65 -27.01
N GLU A 231 0.59 1.37 -27.70
CA GLU A 231 -0.52 2.31 -27.81
C GLU A 231 -0.98 2.72 -26.39
N ASP A 232 -0.79 4.01 -26.13
CA ASP A 232 -1.27 4.74 -24.98
C ASP A 232 -2.80 4.59 -24.90
N ASP A 233 -3.28 3.75 -23.97
CA ASP A 233 -4.69 3.65 -23.56
C ASP A 233 -5.08 4.94 -22.82
N THR A 234 -5.13 6.03 -23.59
CA THR A 234 -5.86 7.24 -23.24
C THR A 234 -7.30 6.81 -23.04
N GLN A 235 -7.75 6.79 -21.79
CA GLN A 235 -9.12 6.41 -21.40
C GLN A 235 -10.14 7.32 -22.11
N GLN A 236 -10.52 6.96 -23.32
CA GLN A 236 -11.67 7.49 -24.02
C GLN A 236 -12.90 6.76 -23.46
N PHE A 237 -13.77 7.51 -22.81
CA PHE A 237 -15.07 7.03 -22.37
C PHE A 237 -15.91 6.72 -23.61
N GLU A 238 -15.98 5.45 -23.99
CA GLU A 238 -16.80 5.02 -25.12
C GLU A 238 -18.29 5.12 -24.75
N MET A 239 -18.99 5.94 -25.53
CA MET A 239 -20.40 6.26 -25.39
C MET A 239 -21.23 5.11 -25.97
N CYS A 240 -21.96 4.36 -25.13
CA CYS A 240 -22.86 3.31 -25.61
C CYS A 240 -24.03 3.89 -26.44
N PRO A 241 -24.33 3.36 -27.64
CA PRO A 241 -25.68 3.30 -28.14
C PRO A 241 -26.25 1.88 -27.97
N SER A 242 -27.47 1.82 -27.42
CA SER A 242 -28.25 0.59 -27.32
C SER A 242 -28.91 0.26 -28.66
N VAL A 243 -28.96 -1.02 -29.09
CA VAL A 243 -30.12 -1.78 -29.65
C VAL A 243 -29.66 -3.14 -30.23
N GLY A 244 -29.96 -4.24 -29.49
CA GLY A 244 -30.29 -5.65 -29.89
C GLY A 244 -29.33 -6.54 -30.73
N PRO A 245 -29.57 -7.88 -30.83
CA PRO A 245 -30.03 -8.85 -29.83
C PRO A 245 -29.07 -10.06 -29.61
N SER A 246 -29.19 -10.66 -28.42
CA SER A 246 -28.90 -12.07 -28.03
C SER A 246 -27.45 -12.59 -27.97
N SER A 247 -27.02 -12.91 -26.74
CA SER A 247 -26.26 -14.13 -26.41
C SER A 247 -26.50 -14.48 -24.93
N SER A 248 -26.97 -15.70 -24.68
CA SER A 248 -27.38 -16.22 -23.37
C SER A 248 -26.24 -16.25 -22.35
N SER A 249 -26.40 -15.53 -21.26
CA SER A 249 -25.57 -15.63 -20.05
C SER A 249 -26.49 -15.98 -18.88
N SER A 250 -26.35 -17.21 -18.36
CA SER A 250 -27.12 -17.72 -17.23
C SER A 250 -26.91 -16.83 -16.01
N ARG A 251 -27.97 -16.16 -15.55
CA ARG A 251 -27.95 -15.37 -14.31
C ARG A 251 -27.67 -16.31 -13.11
N PRO A 252 -26.74 -15.96 -12.20
CA PRO A 252 -26.52 -16.74 -10.99
C PRO A 252 -27.76 -16.70 -10.09
N THR A 253 -28.12 -17.85 -9.51
CA THR A 253 -29.25 -17.99 -8.59
C THR A 253 -29.01 -17.24 -7.28
N LEU A 254 -30.08 -16.72 -6.66
CA LEU A 254 -30.04 -15.93 -5.42
C LEU A 254 -29.31 -16.67 -4.28
N GLU A 255 -29.46 -17.99 -4.20
CA GLU A 255 -28.77 -18.84 -3.22
C GLU A 255 -27.25 -18.90 -3.45
N SER A 256 -26.80 -18.90 -4.71
CA SER A 256 -25.37 -18.83 -5.05
C SER A 256 -24.77 -17.47 -4.68
N LEU A 257 -25.56 -16.40 -4.76
CA LEU A 257 -25.13 -15.07 -4.31
C LEU A 257 -25.05 -14.98 -2.79
N GLN A 258 -26.04 -15.53 -2.07
CA GLN A 258 -26.06 -15.54 -0.61
C GLN A 258 -24.89 -16.36 -0.04
N ALA A 259 -24.65 -17.57 -0.55
CA ALA A 259 -23.52 -18.40 -0.12
C ALA A 259 -22.15 -17.72 -0.37
N ARG A 260 -22.05 -16.92 -1.45
CA ARG A 260 -20.84 -16.13 -1.72
C ARG A 260 -20.68 -14.94 -0.77
N MET A 261 -21.78 -14.34 -0.30
CA MET A 261 -21.75 -13.28 0.70
C MET A 261 -21.35 -13.82 2.08
N ASP A 262 -21.92 -14.94 2.49
CA ASP A 262 -21.63 -15.57 3.78
C ASP A 262 -20.16 -16.02 3.85
N LEU A 263 -19.65 -16.60 2.76
CA LEU A 263 -18.23 -16.95 2.65
C LEU A 263 -17.32 -15.72 2.66
N ALA A 264 -17.71 -14.62 2.01
CA ALA A 264 -16.95 -13.38 2.03
C ALA A 264 -16.92 -12.73 3.42
N GLN A 265 -18.02 -12.84 4.17
CA GLN A 265 -18.10 -12.36 5.55
C GLN A 265 -17.17 -13.15 6.48
N ALA A 266 -17.15 -14.49 6.35
CA ALA A 266 -16.24 -15.34 7.11
C ALA A 266 -14.76 -15.06 6.78
N ASP A 267 -14.43 -14.84 5.50
CA ASP A 267 -13.07 -14.48 5.06
C ASP A 267 -12.61 -13.14 5.67
N ILE A 268 -13.50 -12.14 5.76
CA ILE A 268 -13.22 -10.83 6.39
C ILE A 268 -12.96 -10.98 7.88
N GLU A 269 -13.78 -11.78 8.58
CA GLU A 269 -13.62 -12.04 10.01
C GLU A 269 -12.31 -12.76 10.32
N TYR A 270 -11.90 -13.70 9.46
CA TYR A 270 -10.61 -14.38 9.58
C TYR A 270 -9.43 -13.42 9.39
N LEU A 271 -9.43 -12.59 8.34
CA LEU A 271 -8.39 -11.59 8.10
C LEU A 271 -8.28 -10.60 9.26
N LYS A 272 -9.41 -10.20 9.83
CA LYS A 272 -9.47 -9.36 11.03
C LYS A 272 -8.82 -10.05 12.24
N GLY A 273 -9.08 -11.34 12.43
CA GLY A 273 -8.43 -12.15 13.47
C GLY A 273 -6.91 -12.21 13.31
N GLN A 274 -6.42 -12.48 12.10
CA GLN A 274 -4.98 -12.53 11.80
C GLN A 274 -4.30 -11.17 12.03
N MET A 275 -4.96 -10.08 11.64
CA MET A 275 -4.42 -8.75 11.87
C MET A 275 -4.42 -8.32 13.33
N ASN A 276 -5.40 -8.76 14.12
CA ASN A 276 -5.36 -8.56 15.57
C ASN A 276 -4.18 -9.29 16.20
N GLN A 277 -3.93 -10.55 15.81
CA GLN A 277 -2.76 -11.31 16.27
C GLN A 277 -1.44 -10.63 15.87
N PHE A 278 -1.35 -10.09 14.66
CA PHE A 278 -0.20 -9.30 14.23
C PHE A 278 -0.02 -8.03 15.07
N SER A 279 -1.12 -7.32 15.36
CA SER A 279 -1.11 -6.12 16.19
C SER A 279 -0.70 -6.42 17.64
N GLU A 280 -1.16 -7.52 18.21
CA GLU A 280 -0.78 -7.99 19.55
C GLU A 280 0.70 -8.41 19.59
N GLY A 281 1.18 -9.11 18.56
CA GLY A 281 2.60 -9.43 18.41
C GLY A 281 3.48 -8.18 18.38
N GLN A 282 3.05 -7.14 17.66
CA GLN A 282 3.74 -5.85 17.63
C GLN A 282 3.74 -5.15 18.99
N ALA A 283 2.61 -5.14 19.71
CA ALA A 283 2.53 -4.56 21.05
C ALA A 283 3.48 -5.24 22.04
N ASN A 284 3.59 -6.58 21.97
CA ASN A 284 4.52 -7.34 22.81
C ASN A 284 5.99 -7.03 22.51
N ILE A 285 6.33 -6.83 21.23
CA ILE A 285 7.69 -6.44 20.81
C ILE A 285 8.03 -5.05 21.33
N ILE A 286 7.12 -4.07 21.17
CA ILE A 286 7.31 -2.70 21.67
C ILE A 286 7.48 -2.70 23.19
N GLN A 287 6.65 -3.45 23.91
CA GLN A 287 6.75 -3.59 25.36
C GLN A 287 8.10 -4.21 25.77
N GLY A 288 8.54 -5.27 25.07
CA GLY A 288 9.85 -5.88 25.30
C GLY A 288 11.01 -4.90 25.09
N GLN A 289 10.94 -4.05 24.05
CA GLN A 289 11.93 -3.00 23.82
C GLN A 289 11.92 -1.94 24.92
N ALA A 290 10.74 -1.53 25.40
CA ALA A 290 10.61 -0.58 26.51
C ALA A 290 11.20 -1.13 27.82
N ASP A 291 11.03 -2.42 28.08
CA ASP A 291 11.58 -3.08 29.27
C ASP A 291 13.11 -3.21 29.19
N ILE A 292 13.66 -3.48 28.00
CA ILE A 292 15.12 -3.48 27.77
C ILE A 292 15.70 -2.09 28.02
N LEU A 293 15.10 -1.03 27.46
CA LEU A 293 15.56 0.36 27.67
C LEU A 293 15.51 0.75 29.16
N ARG A 294 14.46 0.34 29.87
CA ARG A 294 14.33 0.55 31.33
C ARG A 294 15.40 -0.20 32.11
N GLY A 295 15.72 -1.43 31.70
CA GLY A 295 16.81 -2.22 32.27
C GLY A 295 18.16 -1.54 32.07
N GLN A 296 18.44 -1.04 30.87
CA GLN A 296 19.66 -0.30 30.57
C GLN A 296 19.79 0.98 31.41
N ALA A 297 18.71 1.77 31.54
CA ALA A 297 18.70 2.95 32.40
C ALA A 297 18.95 2.61 33.88
N SER A 298 18.41 1.49 34.36
CA SER A 298 18.63 1.00 35.72
C SER A 298 20.10 0.61 35.94
N LEU A 299 20.69 -0.12 35.01
CA LEU A 299 22.13 -0.46 35.04
C LEU A 299 23.00 0.78 35.05
N LEU A 300 22.71 1.75 34.18
CA LEU A 300 23.46 3.00 34.08
C LEU A 300 23.42 3.78 35.41
N LYS A 301 22.24 3.83 36.06
CA LYS A 301 22.07 4.42 37.38
C LYS A 301 22.84 3.67 38.47
N MET A 302 22.86 2.33 38.44
CA MET A 302 23.69 1.55 39.36
C MET A 302 25.18 1.86 39.18
N PHE A 303 25.66 1.95 37.94
CA PHE A 303 27.06 2.30 37.64
C PHE A 303 27.40 3.70 38.13
N GLN A 304 26.53 4.69 37.93
CA GLN A 304 26.72 6.05 38.44
C GLN A 304 26.77 6.10 39.97
N ASN A 305 25.97 5.29 40.66
CA ASN A 305 25.98 5.20 42.12
C ASN A 305 27.21 4.47 42.66
N ALA A 306 27.69 3.44 41.95
CA ALA A 306 28.87 2.66 42.33
C ALA A 306 30.19 3.42 42.09
N PHE A 307 30.21 4.32 41.11
CA PHE A 307 31.37 5.13 40.75
C PHE A 307 30.98 6.62 40.68
N PRO A 308 30.85 7.31 41.82
CA PRO A 308 30.50 8.72 41.86
C PRO A 308 31.58 9.54 41.15
N GLN A 309 31.19 10.34 40.16
CA GLN A 309 32.10 11.29 39.54
C GLN A 309 32.39 12.41 40.54
N HIS A 310 33.63 12.50 41.03
CA HIS A 310 34.04 13.65 41.83
C HIS A 310 34.15 14.89 40.94
N PRO A 311 33.69 16.05 41.40
CA PRO A 311 33.83 17.28 40.63
C PRO A 311 35.32 17.56 40.39
N PRO A 312 35.68 18.15 39.23
CA PRO A 312 37.06 18.46 38.93
C PRO A 312 37.62 19.44 39.99
N PRO A 313 38.89 19.27 40.39
CA PRO A 313 39.50 20.16 41.38
C PRO A 313 39.50 21.60 40.86
N SER A 314 39.08 22.52 41.73
CA SER A 314 39.05 23.97 41.48
C SER A 314 40.44 24.57 41.35
#